data_AF-A0A3A8QIA6-F1
#
_entry.id   AF-A0A3A8QIA6-F1
#
_cell.length_a   1.000
_cell.length_b   1.000
_cell.length_c   1.000
_cell.angle_alpha   90.00
_cell.angle_beta   90.00
_cell.angle_gamma   90.00
#
_symmetry.space_group_name_H-M   'P 1'
#
loop_
_entity.id
_entity.type
_entity.pdbx_description
1 polymer ?
#
loop_
_entity_poly.entity_id
_entity_poly.type
_entity_poly.pdbx_seq_one_letter_code
_entity_poly.pdbx_strand_id
1 'polypeptide(L)'
;MPPKNPTDFSTTAVRTQGTPSQAAQVVPALTLISHAQPQRIGERLLLEGLLSGERAVALSRNAPDFHRAGGVLALPLGDPFLSRTPVRFEAGTRGSVRLVVPEGGT
;
A
#
# COMPACT_ATOMS: atom_id res chain seq x y z
N MET A 1 -29.99 -45.92 18.73
CA MET A 1 -30.13 -45.33 17.38
C MET A 1 -29.11 -44.18 17.26
N PRO A 2 -28.37 -44.04 16.14
CA PRO A 2 -27.29 -43.05 15.93
C PRO A 2 -27.81 -41.61 15.70
N PRO A 3 -26.92 -40.59 15.56
CA PRO A 3 -27.15 -39.23 16.05
C PRO A 3 -27.96 -38.29 15.15
N LYS A 4 -28.48 -37.24 15.78
CA LYS A 4 -29.18 -36.08 15.20
C LYS A 4 -28.13 -35.14 14.57
N ASN A 5 -28.18 -34.93 13.26
CA ASN A 5 -27.25 -34.05 12.54
C ASN A 5 -27.30 -32.60 13.07
N PRO A 6 -26.15 -31.92 13.24
CA PRO A 6 -26.15 -30.49 13.51
C PRO A 6 -26.53 -29.70 12.25
N THR A 7 -27.46 -28.76 12.44
CA THR A 7 -27.96 -27.84 11.42
C THR A 7 -26.83 -26.94 10.93
N ASP A 8 -26.63 -26.95 9.62
CA ASP A 8 -25.67 -26.16 8.87
C ASP A 8 -26.13 -24.70 8.82
N PHE A 9 -25.41 -23.79 9.49
CA PHE A 9 -25.68 -22.35 9.40
C PHE A 9 -24.92 -21.76 8.20
N SER A 10 -25.47 -21.95 7.00
CA SER A 10 -25.09 -21.14 5.85
C SER A 10 -25.61 -19.72 6.05
N THR A 11 -24.73 -18.78 6.38
CA THR A 11 -25.05 -17.34 6.34
C THR A 11 -25.02 -16.89 4.88
N THR A 12 -26.19 -16.77 4.26
CA THR A 12 -26.34 -16.06 2.99
C THR A 12 -26.11 -14.57 3.24
N ALA A 13 -25.02 -14.03 2.68
CA ALA A 13 -24.79 -12.59 2.67
C ALA A 13 -25.88 -11.92 1.82
N VAL A 14 -26.84 -11.25 2.47
CA VAL A 14 -27.80 -10.38 1.82
C VAL A 14 -27.05 -9.22 1.20
N ARG A 15 -27.00 -9.18 -0.14
CA ARG A 15 -26.40 -8.08 -0.89
C ARG A 15 -27.37 -6.90 -0.87
N THR A 16 -27.24 -6.05 0.14
CA THR A 16 -27.93 -4.75 0.13
C THR A 16 -27.30 -3.92 -0.98
N GLN A 17 -28.07 -3.61 -2.03
CA GLN A 17 -27.67 -2.64 -3.06
C GLN A 17 -27.59 -1.26 -2.39
N GLY A 18 -26.39 -0.89 -1.95
CA GLY A 18 -26.07 0.48 -1.59
C GLY A 18 -26.20 1.37 -2.82
N THR A 19 -26.69 2.59 -2.59
CA THR A 19 -26.61 3.74 -3.51
C THR A 19 -25.23 3.80 -4.21
N PRO A 20 -25.12 4.34 -5.44
CA PRO A 20 -23.85 4.42 -6.13
C PRO A 20 -22.87 5.26 -5.32
N SER A 21 -22.05 4.56 -4.54
CA SER A 21 -20.90 5.09 -3.84
C SER A 21 -20.06 5.78 -4.90
N GLN A 22 -19.72 7.06 -4.69
CA GLN A 22 -18.70 7.75 -5.46
C GLN A 22 -17.56 6.75 -5.71
N ALA A 23 -17.29 6.46 -6.98
CA ALA A 23 -16.37 5.38 -7.34
C ALA A 23 -15.07 5.58 -6.56
N ALA A 24 -14.74 4.63 -5.68
CA ALA A 24 -13.59 4.76 -4.80
C ALA A 24 -12.35 5.00 -5.67
N GLN A 25 -11.68 6.13 -5.45
CA GLN A 25 -10.48 6.46 -6.20
C GLN A 25 -9.39 5.45 -5.86
N VAL A 26 -8.90 4.74 -6.87
CA VAL A 26 -7.84 3.75 -6.70
C VAL A 26 -6.51 4.48 -6.59
N VAL A 27 -5.80 4.25 -5.47
CA VAL A 27 -4.48 4.86 -5.22
C VAL A 27 -3.41 3.76 -5.21
N PRO A 28 -2.38 3.85 -6.07
CA PRO A 28 -1.24 2.95 -5.99
C PRO A 28 -0.54 3.07 -4.64
N ALA A 29 -0.04 1.94 -4.12
CA ALA A 29 0.67 1.90 -2.86
C ALA A 29 1.91 1.02 -2.95
N LEU A 30 2.99 1.45 -2.31
CA LEU A 30 4.14 0.58 -2.04
C LEU A 30 3.89 -0.13 -0.72
N THR A 31 4.15 -1.44 -0.68
CA THR A 31 3.98 -2.26 0.53
C THR A 31 5.32 -2.87 0.92
N LEU A 32 5.68 -2.80 2.20
CA LEU A 32 6.87 -3.49 2.70
C LEU A 32 6.60 -4.99 2.76
N ILE A 33 7.26 -5.76 1.88
CA ILE A 33 7.18 -7.22 1.86
C ILE A 33 8.26 -7.89 2.73
N SER A 34 9.33 -7.16 3.03
CA SER A 34 10.47 -7.62 3.84
C SER A 34 11.15 -6.42 4.49
N HIS A 35 11.58 -6.59 5.75
CA HIS A 35 12.32 -5.58 6.50
C HIS A 35 13.06 -6.26 7.67
N ALA A 36 14.22 -5.73 8.08
CA ALA A 36 15.02 -6.27 9.20
C ALA A 36 14.25 -6.33 10.52
N GLN A 37 13.26 -5.45 10.68
CA GLN A 37 12.24 -5.51 11.72
C GLN A 37 10.96 -6.13 11.12
N PRO A 38 10.58 -7.38 11.47
CA PRO A 38 9.48 -8.09 10.81
C PRO A 38 8.08 -7.51 11.07
N GLN A 39 7.89 -6.82 12.20
CA GLN A 39 6.64 -6.12 12.55
C GLN A 39 6.22 -5.04 11.52
N ARG A 40 7.14 -4.55 10.68
CA ARG A 40 6.91 -3.54 9.64
C ARG A 40 6.34 -4.11 8.36
N ILE A 41 6.38 -5.43 8.18
CA ILE A 41 5.83 -6.08 7.00
C ILE A 41 4.33 -5.71 6.91
N GLY A 42 3.91 -5.30 5.72
CA GLY A 42 2.57 -4.81 5.43
C GLY A 42 2.32 -3.32 5.71
N GLU A 43 3.30 -2.57 6.24
CA GLU A 43 3.24 -1.10 6.19
C GLU A 43 3.25 -0.61 4.74
N ARG A 44 2.58 0.51 4.49
CA ARG A 44 2.34 1.03 3.14
C ARG A 44 2.69 2.51 3.03
N LEU A 45 3.15 2.89 1.86
CA LEU A 45 3.22 4.27 1.40
C LEU A 45 2.20 4.44 0.26
N LEU A 46 1.20 5.30 0.46
CA LEU A 46 0.28 5.65 -0.61
C LEU A 46 0.93 6.66 -1.56
N LEU A 47 0.86 6.41 -2.87
CA LEU A 47 1.43 7.28 -3.90
C LEU A 47 0.41 8.32 -4.36
N GLU A 48 -0.22 9.01 -3.41
CA GLU A 48 -1.30 9.98 -3.67
C GLU A 48 -0.87 11.11 -4.62
N GLY A 49 0.41 11.49 -4.59
CA GLY A 49 0.98 12.48 -5.51
C GLY A 49 0.87 12.09 -6.99
N LEU A 50 0.72 10.80 -7.30
CA LEU A 50 0.54 10.32 -8.67
C LEU A 50 -0.88 10.55 -9.20
N LEU A 51 -1.86 10.76 -8.31
CA LEU A 51 -3.26 10.94 -8.70
C LEU A 51 -3.49 12.25 -9.45
N SER A 52 -2.71 13.29 -9.16
CA SER A 52 -2.76 14.56 -9.90
C SER A 52 -1.93 14.52 -11.18
N GLY A 53 -1.08 13.51 -11.39
CA GLY A 53 -0.18 13.38 -12.54
C GLY A 53 0.98 14.39 -12.57
N GLU A 54 0.97 15.40 -11.70
CA GLU A 54 1.92 16.51 -11.72
C GLU A 54 3.11 16.32 -10.77
N ARG A 55 3.01 15.41 -9.78
CA ARG A 55 3.99 15.30 -8.70
C ARG A 55 4.60 13.90 -8.59
N ALA A 56 5.91 13.82 -8.82
CA ALA A 56 6.68 12.63 -8.49
C ALA A 56 6.74 12.40 -6.98
N VAL A 57 6.71 11.13 -6.56
CA VAL A 57 6.94 10.73 -5.17
C VAL A 57 8.38 10.26 -5.04
N ALA A 58 9.18 10.98 -4.23
CA ALA A 58 10.58 10.65 -3.97
C ALA A 58 10.68 9.71 -2.77
N LEU A 59 11.25 8.52 -2.94
CA LEU A 59 11.47 7.52 -1.90
C LEU A 59 12.96 7.32 -1.64
N SER A 60 13.35 7.32 -0.37
CA SER A 60 14.72 7.10 0.10
C SER A 60 14.70 6.36 1.44
N ARG A 61 15.89 6.05 1.97
CA ARG A 61 16.06 5.53 3.34
C ARG A 61 15.28 6.33 4.39
N ASN A 62 15.29 7.66 4.29
CA ASN A 62 14.87 8.54 5.39
C ASN A 62 13.50 9.17 5.21
N ALA A 63 12.87 9.00 4.03
CA ALA A 63 11.57 9.55 3.72
C ALA A 63 11.01 8.94 2.42
N PRO A 64 9.68 8.95 2.24
CA PRO A 64 8.65 9.26 3.23
C PRO A 64 8.42 8.09 4.20
N ASP A 65 7.51 8.30 5.13
CA ASP A 65 7.12 7.29 6.10
C ASP A 65 6.16 6.25 5.50
N PHE A 66 6.30 5.03 5.99
CA PHE A 66 5.37 3.95 5.77
C PHE A 66 4.47 3.82 7.01
N HIS A 67 3.19 3.54 6.76
CA HIS A 67 2.17 3.44 7.78
C HIS A 67 1.43 2.12 7.66
N ARG A 68 1.08 1.50 8.79
CA ARG A 68 0.08 0.44 8.79
C ARG A 68 -1.31 1.05 8.52
N ALA A 69 -2.17 0.33 7.81
CA ALA A 69 -3.56 0.73 7.64
C ALA A 69 -4.23 0.93 9.01
N GLY A 70 -4.74 2.14 9.28
CA GLY A 70 -5.33 2.49 10.59
C GLY A 70 -4.32 2.64 11.74
N GLY A 71 -3.01 2.56 11.47
CA GLY A 71 -1.96 2.77 12.45
C GLY A 71 -1.64 4.24 12.68
N VAL A 72 -1.25 4.60 13.91
CA VAL A 72 -0.83 5.96 14.28
C VAL A 72 0.67 6.16 14.10
N LEU A 73 1.46 5.08 14.18
CA LEU A 73 2.91 5.14 14.01
C LEU A 73 3.30 5.09 12.53
N ALA A 74 4.33 5.86 12.23
CA ALA A 74 4.88 6.10 10.90
C ALA A 74 6.40 6.06 11.01
N LEU A 75 7.07 5.32 10.13
CA LEU A 75 8.52 5.29 10.09
C LEU A 75 9.00 5.27 8.63
N PRO A 76 10.12 5.93 8.30
CA PRO A 76 10.71 5.82 6.98
C PRO A 76 11.29 4.42 6.78
N LEU A 77 11.82 4.12 5.60
CA LEU A 77 12.44 2.81 5.36
C LEU A 77 13.52 2.49 6.40
N GLY A 78 14.32 3.46 6.83
CA GLY A 78 15.21 3.37 8.00
C GLY A 78 16.33 2.35 7.91
N ASP A 79 16.38 1.54 6.85
CA ASP A 79 17.34 0.47 6.68
C ASP A 79 18.73 1.04 6.33
N PRO A 80 19.79 0.71 7.09
CA PRO A 80 21.12 1.26 6.89
C PRO A 80 21.77 0.87 5.55
N PHE A 81 21.23 -0.11 4.82
CA PHE A 81 21.74 -0.56 3.52
C PHE A 81 21.07 0.11 2.31
N LEU A 82 19.99 0.88 2.50
CA LEU A 82 19.28 1.57 1.40
C LEU A 82 19.87 2.94 1.09
N SER A 83 19.81 3.45 -0.14
CA SER A 83 20.37 4.78 -0.43
C SER A 83 19.63 5.92 0.28
N ARG A 84 20.38 6.97 0.64
CA ARG A 84 19.78 8.27 1.03
C ARG A 84 19.41 9.11 -0.18
N THR A 85 19.93 8.78 -1.36
CA THR A 85 19.56 9.41 -2.63
C THR A 85 18.20 8.87 -3.07
N PRO A 86 17.19 9.72 -3.30
CA PRO A 86 15.85 9.24 -3.56
C PRO A 86 15.67 8.70 -4.97
N VAL A 87 15.04 7.54 -5.11
CA VAL A 87 14.38 7.12 -6.35
C VAL A 87 13.04 7.85 -6.49
N ARG A 88 12.54 8.00 -7.71
CA ARG A 88 11.28 8.73 -7.97
C ARG A 88 10.25 7.84 -8.64
N PHE A 89 9.04 7.88 -8.12
CA PHE A 89 7.86 7.29 -8.75
C PHE A 89 7.08 8.40 -9.45
N GLU A 90 6.75 8.17 -10.72
CA GLU A 90 6.04 9.11 -11.59
C GLU A 90 4.81 8.42 -12.21
N ALA A 91 3.79 9.21 -12.55
CA ALA A 91 2.63 8.69 -13.25
C ALA A 91 3.04 8.32 -14.68
N GLY A 92 2.75 7.08 -15.08
CA GLY A 92 2.99 6.57 -16.43
C GLY A 92 1.73 6.60 -17.29
N THR A 93 1.84 6.10 -18.52
CA THR A 93 0.70 6.01 -19.43
C THR A 93 -0.29 4.95 -18.93
N ARG A 94 -1.59 5.19 -19.15
CA ARG A 94 -2.69 4.24 -18.83
C ARG A 94 -2.67 3.76 -17.37
N GLY A 95 -2.30 4.62 -16.42
CA GLY A 95 -2.29 4.30 -14.99
C GLY A 95 -1.11 3.43 -14.54
N SER A 96 -0.08 3.27 -15.38
CA SER A 96 1.19 2.67 -14.95
C SER A 96 1.94 3.61 -14.00
N VAL A 97 2.90 3.05 -13.25
CA VAL A 97 3.83 3.82 -12.42
C VAL A 97 5.23 3.65 -13.02
N ARG A 98 5.89 4.76 -13.33
CA ARG A 98 7.28 4.79 -13.79
C ARG A 98 8.21 4.94 -12.59
N LEU A 99 9.25 4.13 -12.54
CA LEU A 99 10.35 4.28 -11.58
C LEU A 99 11.54 4.96 -12.29
N VAL A 100 12.08 6.01 -11.67
CA VAL A 100 13.29 6.71 -12.10
C VAL A 100 14.33 6.59 -11.00
N VAL A 101 15.46 5.97 -11.33
CA VAL A 101 16.58 5.75 -10.41
C VAL A 101 17.70 6.71 -10.81
N PRO A 102 18.07 7.69 -9.96
CA PRO A 102 19.23 8.52 -10.24
C PRO A 102 20.52 7.72 -10.02
N GLU A 103 21.63 8.25 -10.53
CA GLU A 103 22.95 7.68 -10.27
C GLU A 103 23.21 7.59 -8.74
N GLY A 104 23.60 6.40 -8.26
CA GLY A 104 23.80 6.13 -6.82
C GLY A 104 22.51 5.96 -5.99
N GLY A 105 21.34 5.99 -6.61
CA GLY A 105 20.09 5.52 -6.00
C GLY A 105 20.02 3.99 -6.01
N THR A 106 19.49 3.41 -4.94
CA THR A 106 19.13 1.99 -4.85
C THR A 106 17.71 1.83 -4.37
#